data_AF-D4B2V8-F1
#
_entry.id   AF-D4B2V8-F1
#
_cell.length_a   1.000
_cell.length_b   1.000
_cell.length_c   1.000
_cell.angle_alpha   90.00
_cell.angle_beta   90.00
_cell.angle_gamma   90.00
#
_symmetry.space_group_name_H-M   'P 1'
#
loop_
_entity.id
_entity.type
_entity.pdbx_description
1 polymer ?
#
loop_
_entity_poly.entity_id
_entity_poly.type
_entity_poly.pdbx_seq_one_letter_code
_entity_poly.pdbx_strand_id
1 'polypeptide(L)'
;MEAEKQEQTPTLASLPPEIMSMVASHLPPVDVACLALCNHATLSILGAWDTLDAFPNDRQVFLNRLAADLPPFYFCHFCSILHPRDCLDLPGPTLLPKPPLYFHGGRVSSLRPFLVHPELDSLYSFYHYHLQLAMKRYYYGPEHGISTDSLLFTEVHRQKETSTTSLLSVEARVCSGPCLCLRIQTWAAVETRSIDRLILNINFVFLCDHVGMRRVGIRGQNPIMPPLVRSAFTKSKISKQRGLPFEPDVFNCRACGADYQVEVRALDRNRLALVTTKWINLGAGLDPNDIRWKKNSQIQYSVDSDAIRSSRETLSLFEGAEGPSLDSLTQKNESYLLYDSYMYSLDHWKFRIWMMQGGKHGWWFHFSYKVAGIFVQFLLLWPWWTGAAMLYLSAYWYNVL
;
A
#
# COMPACT_ATOMS: atom_id res chain seq x y z
N MET A 1 29.76 58.22 2.06
CA MET A 1 28.80 57.12 1.81
C MET A 1 29.23 56.48 0.50
N GLU A 2 30.28 55.65 0.59
CA GLU A 2 30.86 54.96 -0.56
C GLU A 2 29.93 53.81 -0.92
N ALA A 3 29.46 53.79 -2.16
CA ALA A 3 28.70 52.68 -2.70
C ALA A 3 29.66 51.51 -2.91
N GLU A 4 29.48 50.45 -2.12
CA GLU A 4 30.14 49.17 -2.29
C GLU A 4 29.81 48.64 -3.68
N LYS A 5 30.80 48.68 -4.58
CA LYS A 5 30.70 48.15 -5.93
C LYS A 5 30.73 46.63 -5.81
N GLN A 6 29.57 45.99 -5.79
CA GLN A 6 29.47 44.54 -5.90
C GLN A 6 30.16 44.10 -7.20
N GLU A 7 31.32 43.46 -7.08
CA GLU A 7 31.94 42.71 -8.17
C GLU A 7 30.96 41.60 -8.57
N GLN A 8 30.24 41.82 -9.67
CA GLN A 8 29.47 40.76 -10.31
C GLN A 8 30.46 39.74 -10.86
N THR A 9 30.55 38.58 -10.20
CA THR A 9 31.22 37.40 -10.76
C THR A 9 30.65 37.13 -12.16
N PRO A 10 31.49 36.92 -13.18
CA PRO A 10 31.02 36.64 -14.53
C PRO A 10 30.10 35.42 -14.49
N THR A 11 28.87 35.60 -14.95
CA THR A 11 27.86 34.54 -14.99
C THR A 11 28.29 33.48 -16.00
N LEU A 12 28.01 32.21 -15.71
CA LEU A 12 28.34 31.10 -16.62
C LEU A 12 27.78 31.31 -18.05
N ALA A 13 26.67 32.04 -18.16
CA ALA A 13 26.05 32.43 -19.43
C ALA A 13 26.86 33.46 -20.26
N SER A 14 27.89 34.09 -19.70
CA SER A 14 28.78 35.02 -20.42
C SER A 14 29.99 34.33 -21.05
N LEU A 15 30.15 33.01 -20.86
CA LEU A 15 31.22 32.25 -21.49
C LEU A 15 30.96 32.07 -22.99
N PRO A 16 32.00 32.12 -23.84
CA PRO A 16 31.88 31.75 -25.25
C PRO A 16 31.35 30.31 -25.41
N PRO A 17 30.56 30.02 -26.46
CA PRO A 17 30.04 28.68 -26.72
C PRO A 17 31.11 27.59 -26.74
N GLU A 18 32.31 27.89 -27.24
CA GLU A 18 33.44 26.95 -27.33
C GLU A 18 33.91 26.51 -25.93
N ILE A 19 33.97 27.45 -24.99
CA ILE A 19 34.34 27.15 -23.60
C ILE A 19 33.23 26.35 -22.92
N MET A 20 31.96 26.69 -23.19
CA MET A 20 30.82 25.94 -22.68
C MET A 20 30.82 24.49 -23.19
N SER A 21 31.09 24.27 -24.48
CA SER A 21 31.23 22.94 -25.07
C SER A 21 32.43 22.17 -24.52
N MET A 22 33.54 22.84 -24.23
CA MET A 22 34.71 22.24 -23.57
C MET A 22 34.40 21.82 -22.14
N VAL A 23 33.62 22.60 -21.39
CA VAL A 23 33.14 22.18 -20.05
C VAL A 23 32.22 20.97 -20.19
N ALA A 24 31.27 21.00 -21.12
CA ALA A 24 30.32 19.92 -21.34
C ALA A 24 30.99 18.60 -21.75
N SER A 25 32.10 18.63 -22.50
CA SER A 25 32.83 17.42 -22.89
C SER A 25 33.49 16.68 -21.71
N HIS A 26 33.64 17.35 -20.56
CA HIS A 26 34.13 16.77 -19.32
C HIS A 26 33.01 16.30 -18.37
N LEU A 27 31.75 16.51 -18.73
CA LEU A 27 30.59 16.15 -17.93
C LEU A 27 29.89 14.89 -18.49
N PRO A 28 29.34 14.02 -17.62
CA PRO A 28 28.42 12.98 -18.03
C PRO A 28 27.20 13.55 -18.78
N PRO A 29 26.59 12.79 -19.71
CA PRO A 29 25.40 13.23 -20.46
C PRO A 29 24.27 13.80 -19.61
N VAL A 30 24.01 13.18 -18.45
CA VAL A 30 23.00 13.62 -17.48
C VAL A 30 23.30 15.01 -16.95
N ASP A 31 24.57 15.28 -16.62
CA ASP A 31 25.00 16.55 -16.04
C ASP A 31 25.01 17.65 -17.11
N VAL A 32 25.37 17.32 -18.35
CA VAL A 32 25.23 18.21 -19.50
C VAL A 32 23.77 18.61 -19.70
N ALA A 33 22.83 17.66 -19.64
CA ALA A 33 21.41 17.95 -19.78
C ALA A 33 20.86 18.81 -18.62
N CYS A 34 21.29 18.55 -17.38
CA CYS A 34 20.96 19.41 -16.24
C CYS A 34 21.50 20.83 -16.43
N LEU A 35 22.76 20.96 -16.86
CA LEU A 35 23.40 22.25 -17.12
C LEU A 35 22.69 23.01 -18.25
N ALA A 36 22.30 22.30 -19.31
CA ALA A 36 21.55 22.87 -20.42
C ALA A 36 20.24 23.50 -19.93
N LEU A 37 19.51 22.84 -19.03
CA LEU A 37 18.24 23.33 -18.48
C LEU A 37 18.36 24.49 -17.49
N CYS A 38 19.56 24.90 -17.09
CA CYS A 38 19.72 26.00 -16.13
C CYS A 38 19.24 27.37 -16.69
N ASN A 39 19.35 27.61 -18.00
CA ASN A 39 18.83 28.80 -18.67
C ASN A 39 18.68 28.61 -20.18
N HIS A 40 18.06 29.59 -20.85
CA HIS A 40 17.83 29.54 -22.31
C HIS A 40 19.13 29.56 -23.14
N ALA A 41 20.18 30.25 -22.69
CA ALA A 41 21.44 30.34 -23.42
C ALA A 41 22.20 29.00 -23.38
N THR A 42 22.32 28.38 -22.21
CA THR A 42 22.93 27.05 -22.05
C THR A 42 22.15 25.98 -22.81
N LEU A 43 20.82 26.05 -22.80
CA LEU A 43 19.97 25.13 -23.56
C LEU A 43 20.19 25.25 -25.06
N SER A 44 20.32 26.48 -25.58
CA SER A 44 20.55 26.73 -26.99
C SER A 44 21.94 26.29 -27.46
N ILE A 45 22.96 26.35 -26.58
CA ILE A 45 24.35 25.98 -26.91
C ILE A 45 24.55 24.47 -26.82
N LEU A 46 24.10 23.86 -25.73
CA LEU A 46 24.40 22.46 -25.40
C LEU A 46 23.35 21.48 -25.91
N GLY A 47 22.10 21.91 -26.07
CA GLY A 47 20.97 21.01 -26.21
C GLY A 47 20.79 20.12 -24.97
N ALA A 48 19.77 19.26 -24.99
CA ALA A 48 19.53 18.33 -23.87
C ALA A 48 18.99 16.99 -24.37
N TRP A 49 18.10 17.02 -25.36
CA TRP A 49 17.28 15.86 -25.71
C TRP A 49 18.02 14.84 -26.59
N ASP A 50 18.75 15.30 -27.61
CA ASP A 50 19.43 14.39 -28.55
C ASP A 50 20.44 13.46 -27.87
N THR A 51 21.14 13.96 -26.84
CA THR A 51 22.10 13.15 -26.07
C THR A 51 21.39 12.17 -25.13
N LEU A 52 20.31 12.59 -24.47
CA LEU A 52 19.56 11.72 -23.57
C LEU A 52 18.75 10.66 -24.33
N ASP A 53 18.23 10.98 -25.51
CA ASP A 53 17.45 10.04 -26.33
C ASP A 53 18.34 8.95 -26.94
N ALA A 54 19.63 9.23 -27.14
CA ALA A 54 20.63 8.22 -27.54
C ALA A 54 20.93 7.21 -26.42
N PHE A 55 20.72 7.57 -25.14
CA PHE A 55 21.07 6.75 -23.97
C PHE A 55 19.89 6.63 -22.99
N PRO A 56 19.01 5.61 -23.15
CA PRO A 56 17.81 5.45 -22.34
C PRO A 56 18.05 5.40 -20.82
N ASN A 57 19.17 4.83 -20.37
CA ASN A 57 19.51 4.79 -18.95
C ASN A 57 19.83 6.19 -18.40
N ASP A 58 20.60 6.99 -19.13
CA ASP A 58 20.93 8.36 -18.74
C ASP A 58 19.68 9.23 -18.69
N ARG A 59 18.75 9.01 -19.62
CA ARG A 59 17.43 9.66 -19.60
C ARG A 59 16.64 9.34 -18.32
N GLN A 60 16.66 8.10 -17.83
CA GLN A 60 15.99 7.75 -16.58
C GLN A 60 16.65 8.44 -15.36
N VAL A 61 17.98 8.43 -15.30
CA VAL A 61 18.72 9.11 -14.23
C VAL A 61 18.43 10.61 -14.24
N PHE A 62 18.44 11.24 -15.41
CA PHE A 62 18.10 12.64 -15.60
C PHE A 62 16.68 12.96 -15.14
N LEU A 63 15.68 12.22 -15.60
CA LEU A 63 14.28 12.45 -15.22
C LEU A 63 14.05 12.25 -13.73
N ASN A 64 14.73 11.29 -13.11
CA ASN A 64 14.64 11.08 -11.66
C ASN A 64 15.23 12.27 -10.87
N ARG A 65 16.34 12.85 -11.33
CA ARG A 65 16.90 14.08 -10.74
C ARG A 65 15.98 15.27 -10.95
N LEU A 66 15.49 15.48 -12.17
CA LEU A 66 14.57 16.57 -12.48
C LEU A 66 13.26 16.46 -11.66
N ALA A 67 12.79 15.25 -11.39
CA ALA A 67 11.62 15.04 -10.53
C ALA A 67 11.86 15.47 -9.08
N ALA A 68 13.11 15.45 -8.58
CA ALA A 68 13.45 15.93 -7.24
C ALA A 68 13.18 17.42 -7.11
N ASP A 69 13.50 18.21 -8.14
CA ASP A 69 13.31 19.67 -8.15
C ASP A 69 11.88 20.11 -8.54
N LEU A 70 11.03 19.17 -8.94
CA LEU A 70 9.66 19.42 -9.37
C LEU A 70 8.64 18.75 -8.42
N PRO A 71 8.17 19.44 -7.37
CA PRO A 71 7.18 18.91 -6.42
C PRO A 71 5.91 18.30 -7.05
N PRO A 72 5.27 18.91 -8.07
CA PRO A 72 4.01 18.38 -8.60
C PRO A 72 4.18 17.17 -9.52
N PHE A 73 5.40 16.76 -9.85
CA PHE A 73 5.68 15.67 -10.78
C PHE A 73 6.36 14.49 -10.10
N TYR A 74 6.22 13.29 -10.66
CA TYR A 74 7.03 12.14 -10.29
C TYR A 74 7.55 11.44 -11.55
N PHE A 75 8.72 10.81 -11.42
CA PHE A 75 9.29 10.00 -12.49
C PHE A 75 8.69 8.59 -12.47
N CYS A 76 8.02 8.21 -13.57
CA CYS A 76 7.56 6.85 -13.77
C CYS A 76 8.61 6.01 -14.49
N HIS A 77 9.18 5.04 -13.79
CA HIS A 77 10.14 4.07 -14.33
C HIS A 77 9.58 3.24 -15.49
N PHE A 78 8.26 3.06 -15.58
CA PHE A 78 7.63 2.28 -16.64
C PHE A 78 7.47 3.09 -17.93
N CYS A 79 6.82 4.25 -17.86
CA CYS A 79 6.61 5.12 -19.02
C CYS A 79 7.88 5.90 -19.40
N SER A 80 8.87 5.94 -18.50
CA SER A 80 10.07 6.78 -18.63
C SER A 80 9.73 8.25 -18.87
N ILE A 81 8.74 8.81 -18.17
CA ILE A 81 8.35 10.23 -18.26
C ILE A 81 7.97 10.77 -16.87
N LEU A 82 7.83 12.10 -16.78
CA LEU A 82 7.27 12.78 -15.62
C LEU A 82 5.75 12.84 -15.72
N HIS A 83 5.06 12.25 -14.75
CA HIS A 83 3.61 12.37 -14.62
C HIS A 83 3.25 13.36 -13.52
N PRO A 84 2.13 14.10 -13.65
CA PRO A 84 1.58 14.86 -12.55
C PRO A 84 1.17 13.92 -11.41
N ARG A 85 1.52 14.29 -10.18
CA ARG A 85 1.14 13.55 -8.97
C ARG A 85 -0.39 13.41 -8.84
N ASP A 86 -1.13 14.46 -9.19
CA ASP A 86 -2.57 14.53 -8.97
C ASP A 86 -3.37 13.58 -9.88
N CYS A 87 -2.72 13.02 -10.92
CA CYS A 87 -3.29 11.97 -11.77
C CYS A 87 -3.24 10.57 -11.14
N LEU A 88 -2.55 10.40 -10.00
CA LEU A 88 -2.47 9.13 -9.30
C LEU A 88 -3.59 8.96 -8.29
N ASP A 89 -4.03 7.72 -8.14
CA ASP A 89 -5.00 7.32 -7.14
C ASP A 89 -4.30 6.92 -5.84
N LEU A 90 -5.07 6.88 -4.74
CA LEU A 90 -4.61 6.31 -3.48
C LEU A 90 -4.78 4.79 -3.50
N PRO A 91 -4.08 4.04 -2.61
CA PRO A 91 -4.26 2.59 -2.54
C PRO A 91 -5.71 2.22 -2.17
N GLY A 92 -6.41 1.53 -3.07
CA GLY A 92 -7.83 1.24 -2.92
C GLY A 92 -8.63 1.59 -4.18
N PRO A 93 -9.96 1.39 -4.14
CA PRO A 93 -10.80 1.71 -5.27
C PRO A 93 -11.08 3.22 -5.36
N THR A 94 -11.01 3.77 -6.56
CA THR A 94 -11.36 5.16 -6.88
C THR A 94 -12.70 5.21 -7.63
N LEU A 95 -13.59 6.11 -7.22
CA LEU A 95 -14.95 6.22 -7.78
C LEU A 95 -15.00 6.87 -9.16
N LEU A 96 -14.02 7.71 -9.48
CA LEU A 96 -13.84 8.32 -10.78
C LEU A 96 -12.48 7.88 -11.31
N PRO A 97 -12.41 7.12 -12.42
CA PRO A 97 -11.14 6.90 -13.08
C PRO A 97 -10.60 8.27 -13.49
N LYS A 98 -9.50 8.69 -12.88
CA LYS A 98 -8.77 9.87 -13.37
C LYS A 98 -8.26 9.54 -14.78
N PRO A 99 -8.65 10.28 -15.83
CA PRO A 99 -8.10 10.07 -17.14
C PRO A 99 -6.63 10.54 -17.16
N PRO A 100 -5.68 9.85 -17.81
CA PRO A 100 -5.51 8.42 -17.99
C PRO A 100 -4.22 7.96 -17.31
N LEU A 101 -4.32 7.09 -16.30
CA LEU A 101 -3.27 6.09 -16.07
C LEU A 101 -3.75 4.67 -16.39
N TYR A 102 -4.74 4.57 -17.28
CA TYR A 102 -5.15 3.31 -17.93
C TYR A 102 -3.95 2.52 -18.49
N PHE A 103 -2.83 3.19 -18.80
CA PHE A 103 -1.58 2.57 -19.26
C PHE A 103 -0.75 1.84 -18.19
N HIS A 104 -0.98 2.09 -16.89
CA HIS A 104 -0.25 1.42 -15.81
C HIS A 104 -0.88 0.10 -15.38
N GLY A 105 -2.18 -0.10 -15.67
CA GLY A 105 -2.91 -1.32 -15.36
C GLY A 105 -2.22 -2.55 -15.96
N GLY A 106 -1.78 -3.48 -15.10
CA GLY A 106 -1.11 -4.71 -15.49
C GLY A 106 0.35 -4.56 -15.95
N ARG A 107 0.89 -3.33 -16.02
CA ARG A 107 2.27 -3.06 -16.45
C ARG A 107 3.18 -2.58 -15.32
N VAL A 108 2.62 -1.91 -14.31
CA VAL A 108 3.33 -1.56 -13.08
C VAL A 108 3.12 -2.66 -12.07
N SER A 109 4.22 -3.13 -11.47
CA SER A 109 4.15 -4.09 -10.37
C SER A 109 3.33 -3.51 -9.21
N SER A 110 2.38 -4.29 -8.71
CA SER A 110 1.67 -4.03 -7.47
C SER A 110 2.17 -4.96 -6.39
N LEU A 111 1.96 -4.61 -5.12
CA LEU A 111 1.96 -5.61 -4.07
C LEU A 111 1.00 -6.72 -4.44
N ARG A 112 1.39 -7.94 -4.05
CA ARG A 112 0.55 -9.12 -4.24
C ARG A 112 -0.80 -8.89 -3.54
N PRO A 113 -1.92 -9.21 -4.20
CA PRO A 113 -3.24 -9.07 -3.60
C PRO A 113 -3.30 -9.79 -2.25
N PHE A 114 -3.96 -9.17 -1.28
CA PHE A 114 -4.24 -9.82 0.00
C PHE A 114 -5.52 -10.62 -0.14
N LEU A 115 -5.45 -11.92 0.17
CA LEU A 115 -6.63 -12.78 0.21
C LEU A 115 -7.31 -12.60 1.57
N VAL A 116 -8.34 -11.75 1.56
CA VAL A 116 -9.12 -11.39 2.76
C VAL A 116 -10.47 -12.11 2.75
N HIS A 117 -10.92 -12.60 1.60
CA HIS A 117 -12.19 -13.29 1.43
C HIS A 117 -12.02 -14.48 0.46
N PRO A 118 -12.75 -15.59 0.61
CA PRO A 118 -12.59 -16.77 -0.26
C PRO A 118 -12.93 -16.51 -1.73
N GLU A 119 -13.75 -15.51 -2.01
CA GLU A 119 -14.23 -15.19 -3.36
C GLU A 119 -13.66 -13.88 -3.92
N LEU A 120 -13.07 -13.04 -3.08
CA LEU A 120 -12.69 -11.68 -3.45
C LEU A 120 -11.30 -11.34 -2.88
N ASP A 121 -10.46 -10.81 -3.75
CA ASP A 121 -9.21 -10.15 -3.34
C ASP A 121 -9.53 -8.86 -2.57
N SER A 122 -8.58 -8.45 -1.73
CA SER A 122 -8.60 -7.14 -1.10
C SER A 122 -8.78 -6.02 -2.13
N LEU A 123 -9.55 -5.00 -1.76
CA LEU A 123 -9.65 -3.78 -2.56
C LEU A 123 -8.37 -2.94 -2.46
N TYR A 124 -7.47 -3.24 -1.51
CA TYR A 124 -6.21 -2.52 -1.33
C TYR A 124 -5.20 -2.81 -2.44
N SER A 125 -5.18 -1.92 -3.44
CA SER A 125 -4.25 -2.00 -4.57
C SER A 125 -3.06 -1.07 -4.35
N PHE A 126 -1.90 -1.61 -3.97
CA PHE A 126 -0.70 -0.82 -3.70
C PHE A 126 0.36 -1.01 -4.79
N TYR A 127 0.79 0.06 -5.44
CA TYR A 127 1.78 0.03 -6.52
C TYR A 127 3.11 0.65 -6.11
N HIS A 128 4.17 0.39 -6.89
CA HIS A 128 5.50 0.96 -6.63
C HIS A 128 5.47 2.50 -6.56
N TYR A 129 4.64 3.16 -7.36
CA TYR A 129 4.53 4.63 -7.31
C TYR A 129 3.96 5.13 -5.97
N HIS A 130 3.14 4.37 -5.25
CA HIS A 130 2.70 4.75 -3.90
C HIS A 130 3.89 4.74 -2.92
N LEU A 131 4.72 3.69 -3.00
CA LEU A 131 5.97 3.61 -2.26
C LEU A 131 6.91 4.76 -2.62
N GLN A 132 7.12 5.01 -3.92
CA GLN A 132 7.97 6.09 -4.41
C GLN A 132 7.48 7.45 -3.92
N LEU A 133 6.18 7.76 -4.01
CA LEU A 133 5.64 9.04 -3.55
C LEU A 133 5.73 9.21 -2.02
N ALA A 134 5.48 8.16 -1.24
CA ALA A 134 5.61 8.23 0.21
C ALA A 134 7.08 8.47 0.62
N MET A 135 8.02 7.79 -0.03
CA MET A 135 9.44 7.99 0.23
C MET A 135 9.97 9.31 -0.34
N LYS A 136 9.44 9.79 -1.47
CA LYS A 136 9.77 11.11 -2.03
C LYS A 136 9.39 12.23 -1.06
N ARG A 137 8.25 12.11 -0.37
CA ARG A 137 7.87 13.01 0.71
C ARG A 137 8.90 13.03 1.83
N TYR A 138 9.41 11.86 2.22
CA TYR A 138 10.43 11.73 3.26
C TYR A 138 11.76 12.38 2.84
N TYR A 139 12.20 12.19 1.60
CA TYR A 139 13.49 12.72 1.13
C TYR A 139 13.48 14.23 0.89
N TYR A 140 12.40 14.77 0.34
CA TYR A 140 12.38 16.14 -0.18
C TYR A 140 11.37 17.05 0.52
N GLY A 141 10.44 16.51 1.31
CA GLY A 141 9.47 17.29 2.07
C GLY A 141 8.00 17.04 1.68
N PRO A 142 7.05 17.54 2.49
CA PRO A 142 5.60 17.35 2.34
C PRO A 142 5.03 17.62 0.94
N GLU A 143 5.58 18.59 0.21
CA GLU A 143 5.15 19.06 -1.10
C GLU A 143 5.49 18.08 -2.23
N HIS A 144 6.49 17.21 -2.04
CA HIS A 144 7.00 16.32 -3.07
C HIS A 144 6.28 14.95 -3.15
N GLY A 145 5.40 14.61 -2.21
CA GLY A 145 4.83 13.27 -2.13
C GLY A 145 3.55 13.15 -1.33
N ILE A 146 3.21 11.93 -0.90
CA ILE A 146 1.99 11.62 -0.12
C ILE A 146 2.35 11.23 1.30
N SER A 147 1.48 11.53 2.27
CA SER A 147 1.68 11.08 3.66
C SER A 147 1.44 9.57 3.79
N THR A 148 2.04 8.96 4.81
CA THR A 148 1.76 7.58 5.21
C THR A 148 0.30 7.39 5.62
N ASP A 149 -0.35 8.42 6.18
CA ASP A 149 -1.78 8.39 6.49
C ASP A 149 -2.65 8.13 5.26
N SER A 150 -2.27 8.67 4.09
CA SER A 150 -2.98 8.43 2.83
C SER A 150 -2.88 6.97 2.35
N LEU A 151 -1.97 6.18 2.93
CA LEU A 151 -1.79 4.76 2.65
C LEU A 151 -2.58 3.85 3.61
N LEU A 152 -3.19 4.43 4.65
CA LEU A 152 -4.05 3.70 5.58
C LEU A 152 -5.25 3.11 4.86
N PHE A 153 -5.59 1.88 5.21
CA PHE A 153 -6.77 1.24 4.64
C PHE A 153 -7.38 0.26 5.63
N THR A 154 -8.70 0.20 5.66
CA THR A 154 -9.42 -0.84 6.39
C THR A 154 -10.60 -1.29 5.55
N GLU A 155 -10.79 -2.59 5.40
CA GLU A 155 -11.95 -3.17 4.75
C GLU A 155 -12.51 -4.32 5.59
N VAL A 156 -13.81 -4.51 5.49
CA VAL A 156 -14.56 -5.60 6.12
C VAL A 156 -15.44 -6.25 5.06
N HIS A 157 -15.34 -7.57 4.95
CA HIS A 157 -16.14 -8.39 4.05
C HIS A 157 -16.99 -9.36 4.87
N ARG A 158 -18.27 -9.51 4.49
CA ARG A 158 -19.18 -10.47 5.13
C ARG A 158 -19.67 -11.53 4.15
N GLN A 159 -19.27 -12.77 4.37
CA GLN A 159 -19.79 -13.95 3.67
C GLN A 159 -20.97 -14.54 4.43
N LYS A 160 -22.11 -14.81 3.76
CA LYS A 160 -23.30 -15.36 4.45
C LYS A 160 -23.23 -16.88 4.53
N GLU A 161 -22.70 -17.50 3.48
CA GLU A 161 -22.70 -18.94 3.25
C GLU A 161 -21.90 -19.67 4.33
N THR A 162 -20.76 -19.09 4.73
CA THR A 162 -19.89 -19.60 5.80
C THR A 162 -20.08 -18.86 7.12
N SER A 163 -20.95 -17.82 7.15
CA SER A 163 -21.06 -16.87 8.27
C SER A 163 -19.71 -16.32 8.72
N THR A 164 -18.81 -16.09 7.76
CA THR A 164 -17.47 -15.55 8.01
C THR A 164 -17.46 -14.05 7.80
N THR A 165 -16.94 -13.31 8.76
CA THR A 165 -16.63 -11.89 8.61
C THR A 165 -15.12 -11.73 8.62
N SER A 166 -14.57 -11.17 7.56
CA SER A 166 -13.15 -10.88 7.49
C SER A 166 -12.89 -9.39 7.49
N LEU A 167 -11.74 -9.00 8.06
CA LEU A 167 -11.29 -7.62 8.11
C LEU A 167 -9.82 -7.58 7.70
N LEU A 168 -9.45 -6.61 6.88
CA LEU A 168 -8.06 -6.28 6.62
C LEU A 168 -7.82 -4.82 6.99
N SER A 169 -6.72 -4.57 7.70
CA SER A 169 -6.23 -3.24 8.01
C SER A 169 -4.77 -3.11 7.63
N VAL A 170 -4.41 -2.01 6.98
CA VAL A 170 -3.06 -1.73 6.49
C VAL A 170 -2.60 -0.39 7.04
N GLU A 171 -1.37 -0.38 7.55
CA GLU A 171 -0.68 0.80 8.02
C GLU A 171 0.73 0.86 7.43
N ALA A 172 1.15 2.08 7.05
CA ALA A 172 2.47 2.35 6.51
C ALA A 172 3.25 3.26 7.44
N ARG A 173 4.56 2.98 7.60
CA ARG A 173 5.49 3.87 8.31
C ARG A 173 6.80 4.00 7.57
N VAL A 174 7.36 5.20 7.58
CA VAL A 174 8.74 5.41 7.18
C VAL A 174 9.63 5.11 8.40
N CYS A 175 10.58 4.22 8.24
CA CYS A 175 11.43 3.71 9.32
C CYS A 175 12.90 4.17 9.14
N SER A 176 13.71 3.99 10.18
CA SER A 176 15.15 4.28 10.15
C SER A 176 15.87 3.38 9.13
N GLY A 177 16.80 3.95 8.34
CA GLY A 177 17.44 3.24 7.21
C GLY A 177 16.71 3.46 5.88
N PRO A 178 16.36 4.72 5.60
CA PRO A 178 15.14 5.18 4.91
C PRO A 178 14.41 4.10 4.11
N CYS A 179 13.38 3.52 4.73
CA CYS A 179 12.52 2.56 4.05
C CYS A 179 11.06 2.70 4.48
N LEU A 180 10.14 2.37 3.58
CA LEU A 180 8.73 2.23 3.91
C LEU A 180 8.46 0.79 4.35
N CYS A 181 7.91 0.63 5.55
CA CYS A 181 7.43 -0.65 6.03
C CYS A 181 5.91 -0.62 6.14
N LEU A 182 5.26 -1.77 5.87
CA LEU A 182 3.83 -1.94 6.08
C LEU A 182 3.58 -2.92 7.22
N ARG A 183 2.59 -2.60 8.05
CA ARG A 183 1.93 -3.52 8.97
C ARG A 183 0.55 -3.84 8.42
N ILE A 184 0.26 -5.12 8.25
CA ILE A 184 -0.99 -5.61 7.71
C ILE A 184 -1.58 -6.58 8.72
N GLN A 185 -2.78 -6.28 9.21
CA GLN A 185 -3.51 -7.13 10.13
C GLN A 185 -4.77 -7.66 9.44
N THR A 186 -4.95 -8.98 9.45
CA THR A 186 -6.13 -9.65 8.91
C THR A 186 -6.85 -10.39 10.01
N TRP A 187 -8.17 -10.25 10.04
CA TRP A 187 -9.07 -11.00 10.91
C TRP A 187 -9.96 -11.88 10.06
N ALA A 188 -10.19 -13.11 10.51
CA ALA A 188 -11.21 -14.00 9.96
C ALA A 188 -12.04 -14.54 11.13
N ALA A 189 -13.21 -13.94 11.32
CA ALA A 189 -14.17 -14.27 12.38
C ALA A 189 -15.22 -15.25 11.87
N VAL A 190 -15.41 -16.35 12.59
CA VAL A 190 -16.34 -17.42 12.24
C VAL A 190 -17.22 -17.73 13.45
N GLU A 191 -18.51 -17.96 13.21
CA GLU A 191 -19.48 -18.44 14.21
C GLU A 191 -19.20 -19.89 14.62
N THR A 192 -18.17 -20.07 15.44
CA THR A 192 -17.79 -21.37 15.99
C THR A 192 -17.00 -21.23 17.29
N ARG A 193 -17.09 -22.25 18.14
CA ARG A 193 -16.21 -22.44 19.31
C ARG A 193 -15.16 -23.52 19.09
N SER A 194 -15.26 -24.26 17.99
CA SER A 194 -14.35 -25.34 17.65
C SER A 194 -13.19 -24.79 16.82
N ILE A 195 -11.97 -25.02 17.28
CA ILE A 195 -10.75 -24.66 16.56
C ILE A 195 -10.65 -25.39 15.21
N ASP A 196 -11.12 -26.63 15.14
CA ASP A 196 -11.16 -27.41 13.90
C ASP A 196 -12.11 -26.77 12.88
N ARG A 197 -13.32 -26.38 13.32
CA ARG A 197 -14.26 -25.66 12.46
C ARG A 197 -13.73 -24.30 12.03
N LEU A 198 -13.03 -23.59 12.92
CA LEU A 198 -12.37 -22.32 12.58
C LEU A 198 -11.37 -22.55 11.42
N ILE A 199 -10.46 -23.52 11.58
CA ILE A 199 -9.45 -23.87 10.58
C ILE A 199 -10.09 -24.25 9.23
N LEU A 200 -11.20 -24.99 9.23
CA LEU A 200 -11.89 -25.39 8.01
C LEU A 200 -12.52 -24.20 7.27
N ASN A 201 -13.08 -23.22 7.98
CA ASN A 201 -13.77 -22.08 7.39
C ASN A 201 -12.84 -20.95 6.92
N ILE A 202 -11.59 -20.92 7.40
CA ILE A 202 -10.62 -19.86 7.05
C ILE A 202 -9.53 -20.35 6.09
N ASN A 203 -9.83 -21.37 5.28
CA ASN A 203 -8.89 -21.97 4.34
C ASN A 203 -8.31 -20.99 3.28
N PHE A 204 -8.90 -19.81 3.15
CA PHE A 204 -8.51 -18.72 2.26
C PHE A 204 -7.48 -17.75 2.87
N VAL A 205 -7.11 -17.90 4.15
CA VAL A 205 -6.17 -16.95 4.80
C VAL A 205 -4.73 -17.28 4.42
N PHE A 206 -4.04 -16.28 3.87
CA PHE A 206 -2.62 -16.32 3.51
C PHE A 206 -1.86 -15.14 4.13
N LEU A 207 -0.69 -15.43 4.69
CA LEU A 207 0.27 -14.40 5.11
C LEU A 207 1.11 -13.94 3.92
N CYS A 208 1.54 -14.89 3.09
CA CYS A 208 2.22 -14.70 1.82
C CYS A 208 2.02 -15.94 0.92
N ASP A 209 2.57 -15.90 -0.30
CA ASP A 209 2.52 -17.05 -1.24
C ASP A 209 3.16 -18.33 -0.68
N HIS A 210 4.02 -18.20 0.35
CA HIS A 210 4.74 -19.32 0.98
C HIS A 210 4.09 -19.83 2.26
N VAL A 211 3.27 -19.00 2.92
CA VAL A 211 2.68 -19.31 4.24
C VAL A 211 1.18 -19.04 4.18
N GLY A 212 0.40 -20.11 4.16
CA GLY A 212 -1.06 -20.05 4.09
C GLY A 212 -1.75 -21.31 4.61
N MET A 213 -3.08 -21.23 4.67
CA MET A 213 -3.95 -22.33 5.14
C MET A 213 -4.04 -23.48 4.13
N ARG A 214 -3.92 -23.18 2.83
CA ARG A 214 -3.84 -24.17 1.74
C ARG A 214 -2.46 -24.10 1.08
N ARG A 215 -1.89 -25.25 0.72
CA ARG A 215 -0.73 -25.28 -0.18
C ARG A 215 -1.17 -25.09 -1.62
N VAL A 216 -0.54 -24.16 -2.32
CA VAL A 216 -0.62 -24.06 -3.78
C VAL A 216 0.37 -25.09 -4.35
N GLY A 217 -0.14 -26.15 -4.99
CA GLY A 217 0.59 -26.83 -6.07
C GLY A 217 1.41 -28.11 -5.80
N ILE A 218 1.61 -28.62 -4.58
CA ILE A 218 2.44 -29.84 -4.37
C ILE A 218 1.73 -30.86 -3.46
N ARG A 219 1.48 -32.07 -3.98
CA ARG A 219 0.95 -33.21 -3.20
C ARG A 219 2.00 -33.64 -2.15
N GLY A 220 1.58 -33.80 -0.89
CA GLY A 220 2.35 -34.56 0.10
C GLY A 220 3.05 -33.78 1.23
N GLN A 221 2.88 -32.46 1.35
CA GLN A 221 3.40 -31.70 2.50
C GLN A 221 2.25 -31.01 3.27
N ASN A 222 2.37 -30.94 4.60
CA ASN A 222 1.34 -30.36 5.47
C ASN A 222 1.30 -28.83 5.37
N PRO A 223 0.10 -28.20 5.43
CA PRO A 223 0.00 -26.74 5.55
C PRO A 223 0.55 -26.29 6.92
N ILE A 224 1.31 -25.19 6.92
CA ILE A 224 2.00 -24.66 8.11
C ILE A 224 1.04 -23.94 9.05
N MET A 225 0.02 -23.28 8.51
CA MET A 225 -0.90 -22.47 9.31
C MET A 225 -1.76 -23.27 10.29
N PRO A 226 -2.37 -24.42 9.96
CA PRO A 226 -3.24 -25.12 10.92
C PRO A 226 -2.55 -25.52 12.24
N PRO A 227 -1.32 -26.09 12.23
CA PRO A 227 -0.56 -26.29 13.47
C PRO A 227 -0.31 -24.99 14.26
N LEU A 228 0.07 -23.89 13.58
CA LEU A 228 0.29 -22.60 14.22
C LEU A 228 -0.99 -22.06 14.88
N VAL A 229 -2.12 -22.16 14.20
CA VAL A 229 -3.44 -21.75 14.70
C VAL A 229 -3.83 -22.55 15.95
N ARG A 230 -3.61 -23.87 15.97
CA ARG A 230 -3.85 -24.72 17.16
C ARG A 230 -2.94 -24.34 18.32
N SER A 231 -1.67 -24.08 18.04
CA SER A 231 -0.69 -23.63 19.05
C SER A 231 -1.10 -22.30 19.66
N ALA A 232 -1.43 -21.30 18.81
CA ALA A 232 -1.89 -19.98 19.23
C ALA A 232 -3.17 -20.05 20.08
N PHE A 233 -4.13 -20.89 19.70
CA PHE A 233 -5.36 -21.11 20.48
C PHE A 233 -5.08 -21.70 21.87
N THR A 234 -4.20 -22.70 21.94
CA THR A 234 -3.81 -23.33 23.21
C THR A 234 -3.09 -22.33 24.11
N LYS A 235 -2.14 -21.56 23.57
CA LYS A 235 -1.43 -20.50 24.30
C LYS A 235 -2.38 -19.42 24.82
N SER A 236 -3.30 -18.95 23.98
CA SER A 236 -4.33 -17.96 24.35
C SER A 236 -5.19 -18.46 25.52
N LYS A 237 -5.63 -19.72 25.51
CA LYS A 237 -6.35 -20.34 26.63
C LYS A 237 -5.53 -20.39 27.92
N ILE A 238 -4.28 -20.84 27.84
CA ILE A 238 -3.39 -20.95 29.00
C ILE A 238 -3.13 -19.57 29.61
N SER A 239 -2.87 -18.56 28.77
CA SER A 239 -2.64 -17.18 29.22
C SER A 239 -3.85 -16.63 29.99
N LYS A 240 -5.06 -16.83 29.45
CA LYS A 240 -6.31 -16.43 30.11
C LYS A 240 -6.54 -17.16 31.44
N GLN A 241 -6.25 -18.45 31.51
CA GLN A 241 -6.41 -19.24 32.73
C GLN A 241 -5.41 -18.84 33.83
N ARG A 242 -4.19 -18.46 33.44
CA ARG A 242 -3.12 -18.10 34.39
C ARG A 242 -3.07 -16.61 34.73
N GLY A 243 -3.87 -15.78 34.06
CA GLY A 243 -3.81 -14.32 34.22
C GLY A 243 -2.47 -13.71 33.79
N LEU A 244 -1.75 -14.38 32.89
CA LEU A 244 -0.44 -13.92 32.41
C LEU A 244 -0.60 -13.07 31.14
N PRO A 245 0.31 -12.09 30.91
CA PRO A 245 0.40 -11.38 29.65
C PRO A 245 0.56 -12.37 28.49
N PHE A 246 -0.28 -12.24 27.47
CA PHE A 246 -0.17 -13.06 26.28
C PHE A 246 0.86 -12.44 25.34
N GLU A 247 1.98 -13.14 25.15
CA GLU A 247 2.97 -12.78 24.12
C GLU A 247 2.86 -13.75 22.93
N PRO A 248 2.46 -13.26 21.75
CA PRO A 248 2.43 -14.09 20.55
C PRO A 248 3.85 -14.43 20.07
N ASP A 249 3.99 -15.64 19.52
CA ASP A 249 5.21 -16.01 18.80
C ASP A 249 5.28 -15.23 17.50
N VAL A 250 6.49 -14.75 17.18
CA VAL A 250 6.78 -14.07 15.91
C VAL A 250 7.67 -14.97 15.07
N PHE A 251 7.22 -15.19 13.84
CA PHE A 251 7.86 -16.03 12.84
C PHE A 251 8.31 -15.19 11.66
N ASN A 252 9.24 -15.71 10.88
CA ASN A 252 9.73 -15.08 9.66
C ASN A 252 9.55 -16.02 8.48
N CYS A 253 9.07 -15.48 7.35
CA CYS A 253 9.10 -16.19 6.07
C CYS A 253 10.43 -15.92 5.38
N ARG A 254 11.27 -16.94 5.22
CA ARG A 254 12.61 -16.77 4.62
C ARG A 254 12.59 -16.34 3.14
N ALA A 255 11.53 -16.71 2.41
CA ALA A 255 11.43 -16.40 0.99
C ALA A 255 11.13 -14.91 0.74
N CYS A 256 10.08 -14.37 1.37
CA CYS A 256 9.70 -12.97 1.20
C CYS A 256 10.30 -12.02 2.26
N GLY A 257 10.86 -12.54 3.35
CA GLY A 257 11.43 -11.76 4.46
C GLY A 257 10.40 -11.16 5.41
N ALA A 258 9.12 -11.52 5.28
CA ALA A 258 8.05 -10.98 6.12
C ALA A 258 8.09 -11.56 7.54
N ASP A 259 8.07 -10.68 8.54
CA ASP A 259 7.78 -11.06 9.92
C ASP A 259 6.27 -11.21 10.08
N TYR A 260 5.82 -12.20 10.86
CA TYR A 260 4.40 -12.42 11.11
C TYR A 260 4.13 -13.06 12.45
N GLN A 261 2.93 -12.84 12.96
CA GLN A 261 2.39 -13.52 14.13
C GLN A 261 0.96 -14.00 13.88
N VAL A 262 0.56 -15.01 14.65
CA VAL A 262 -0.75 -15.64 14.56
C VAL A 262 -1.37 -15.71 15.95
N GLU A 263 -2.60 -15.26 16.07
CA GLU A 263 -3.38 -15.28 17.30
C GLU A 263 -4.77 -15.85 17.06
N VAL A 264 -5.37 -16.42 18.11
CA VAL A 264 -6.78 -16.79 18.10
C VAL A 264 -7.48 -16.09 19.25
N ARG A 265 -8.49 -15.31 18.90
CA ARG A 265 -9.30 -14.52 19.83
C ARG A 265 -10.74 -15.02 19.85
N ALA A 266 -11.39 -14.86 20.99
CA ALA A 266 -12.84 -15.03 21.11
C ALA A 266 -13.44 -13.63 21.11
N LEU A 267 -14.20 -13.31 20.06
CA LEU A 267 -14.84 -12.00 19.93
C LEU A 267 -16.03 -11.89 20.88
N ASP A 268 -16.88 -12.92 20.87
CA ASP A 268 -18.04 -13.00 21.73
C ASP A 268 -18.27 -14.44 22.19
N ARG A 269 -19.45 -14.73 22.74
CA ARG A 269 -19.78 -16.06 23.24
C ARG A 269 -19.71 -17.13 22.15
N ASN A 270 -19.90 -16.80 20.87
CA ASN A 270 -20.09 -17.79 19.81
C ASN A 270 -19.12 -17.64 18.64
N ARG A 271 -18.35 -16.55 18.55
CA ARG A 271 -17.40 -16.30 17.47
C ARG A 271 -15.95 -16.43 17.91
N LEU A 272 -15.18 -17.22 17.16
CA LEU A 272 -13.72 -17.22 17.19
C LEU A 272 -13.18 -16.46 15.99
N ALA A 273 -12.11 -15.70 16.20
CA ALA A 273 -11.38 -15.01 15.16
C ALA A 273 -9.93 -15.49 15.10
N LEU A 274 -9.47 -15.82 13.90
CA LEU A 274 -8.05 -15.84 13.59
C LEU A 274 -7.59 -14.41 13.35
N VAL A 275 -6.54 -13.99 14.04
CA VAL A 275 -5.85 -12.72 13.79
C VAL A 275 -4.45 -13.03 13.29
N THR A 276 -4.13 -12.53 12.11
CA THR A 276 -2.77 -12.59 11.58
C THR A 276 -2.25 -11.17 11.45
N THR A 277 -1.03 -10.92 11.92
CA THR A 277 -0.35 -9.64 11.69
C THR A 277 0.96 -9.94 10.97
N LYS A 278 1.26 -9.18 9.92
CA LYS A 278 2.53 -9.26 9.19
C LYS A 278 3.15 -7.90 9.00
N TRP A 279 4.48 -7.88 9.01
CA TRP A 279 5.30 -6.71 8.74
C TRP A 279 6.19 -6.99 7.52
N ILE A 280 6.19 -6.05 6.58
CA ILE A 280 7.01 -6.14 5.37
C ILE A 280 7.80 -4.85 5.17
N ASN A 281 9.08 -5.00 4.82
CA ASN A 281 9.92 -3.88 4.40
C ASN A 281 9.88 -3.78 2.88
N LEU A 282 9.42 -2.64 2.35
CA LEU A 282 9.32 -2.38 0.92
C LEU A 282 10.55 -1.65 0.34
N GLY A 283 11.45 -1.21 1.21
CA GLY A 283 12.69 -0.52 0.83
C GLY A 283 12.54 0.97 0.62
N ALA A 284 13.53 1.55 -0.07
CA ALA A 284 13.75 2.99 -0.17
C ALA A 284 12.82 3.71 -1.14
N GLY A 285 12.08 2.97 -1.98
CA GLY A 285 11.15 3.51 -2.97
C GLY A 285 11.79 4.21 -4.17
N LEU A 286 13.11 4.15 -4.30
CA LEU A 286 13.85 4.82 -5.37
C LEU A 286 13.89 4.00 -6.67
N ASP A 287 13.94 2.67 -6.56
CA ASP A 287 14.09 1.76 -7.70
C ASP A 287 13.03 0.65 -7.66
N PRO A 288 12.22 0.44 -8.72
CA PRO A 288 11.30 -0.69 -8.81
C PRO A 288 12.00 -2.06 -8.87
N ASN A 289 13.33 -2.07 -9.06
CA ASN A 289 14.14 -3.27 -8.99
C ASN A 289 14.71 -3.59 -7.61
N ASP A 290 14.42 -2.78 -6.58
CA ASP A 290 14.80 -3.09 -5.19
C ASP A 290 14.27 -4.49 -4.83
N ILE A 291 15.17 -5.35 -4.33
CA ILE A 291 14.85 -6.73 -3.98
C ILE A 291 13.75 -6.80 -2.91
N ARG A 292 13.68 -5.83 -1.99
CA ARG A 292 12.64 -5.74 -0.95
C ARG A 292 11.26 -5.51 -1.56
N TRP A 293 11.18 -4.67 -2.59
CA TRP A 293 9.94 -4.45 -3.35
C TRP A 293 9.59 -5.68 -4.21
N LYS A 294 10.54 -6.20 -4.98
CA LYS A 294 10.32 -7.34 -5.89
C LYS A 294 9.80 -8.59 -5.17
N LYS A 295 10.36 -8.90 -3.98
CA LYS A 295 9.93 -10.03 -3.15
C LYS A 295 8.45 -10.00 -2.77
N ASN A 296 7.85 -8.81 -2.72
CA ASN A 296 6.46 -8.61 -2.30
C ASN A 296 5.50 -8.27 -3.44
N SER A 297 6.02 -8.14 -4.67
CA SER A 297 5.24 -7.76 -5.86
C SER A 297 5.24 -8.82 -6.97
N GLN A 298 6.21 -9.74 -6.97
CA GLN A 298 6.32 -10.81 -7.97
C GLN A 298 5.93 -12.17 -7.36
N ILE A 299 5.42 -13.07 -8.21
CA ILE A 299 5.19 -14.47 -7.82
C ILE A 299 6.53 -15.11 -7.49
N GLN A 300 6.63 -15.69 -6.30
CA GLN A 300 7.79 -16.47 -5.90
C GLN A 300 7.44 -17.96 -5.92
N TYR A 301 8.26 -18.75 -6.62
CA TYR A 301 8.15 -20.21 -6.57
C TYR A 301 8.81 -20.72 -5.29
N SER A 302 8.15 -21.68 -4.65
CA SER A 302 8.46 -22.11 -3.28
C SER A 302 9.91 -22.56 -3.10
N VAL A 303 10.58 -21.98 -2.12
CA VAL A 303 11.63 -22.66 -1.35
C VAL A 303 10.93 -23.32 -0.15
N ASP A 304 11.34 -24.52 0.26
CA ASP A 304 10.84 -25.13 1.50
C ASP A 304 10.97 -24.10 2.64
N SER A 305 9.84 -23.57 3.10
CA SER A 305 9.80 -22.54 4.12
C SER A 305 9.13 -23.11 5.34
N ASP A 306 9.91 -23.71 6.24
CA ASP A 306 9.42 -23.98 7.59
C ASP A 306 9.08 -22.67 8.32
N ALA A 307 8.16 -22.73 9.28
CA ALA A 307 7.93 -21.63 10.20
C ALA A 307 9.13 -21.49 11.13
N ILE A 308 9.93 -20.43 10.93
CA ILE A 308 11.16 -20.22 11.67
C ILE A 308 10.98 -19.02 12.57
N ARG A 309 11.46 -19.11 13.81
CA ARG A 309 11.39 -18.01 14.77
C ARG A 309 12.12 -16.80 14.18
N SER A 310 11.44 -15.66 14.18
CA SER A 310 11.98 -14.43 13.58
C SER A 310 13.09 -13.83 14.44
N SER A 311 14.07 -13.19 13.79
CA SER A 311 15.00 -12.23 14.43
C SER A 311 14.31 -10.92 14.82
N ARG A 312 13.06 -10.72 14.39
CA ARG A 312 12.18 -9.58 14.61
C ARG A 312 12.73 -8.28 14.05
N GLU A 313 13.58 -8.33 13.02
CA GLU A 313 14.21 -7.13 12.45
C GLU A 313 13.18 -6.17 11.86
N THR A 314 12.27 -6.65 11.00
CA THR A 314 11.29 -5.78 10.34
C THR A 314 10.21 -5.35 11.34
N LEU A 315 9.80 -6.25 12.24
CA LEU A 315 8.89 -5.92 13.32
C LEU A 315 9.46 -4.81 14.22
N SER A 316 10.68 -4.98 14.75
CA SER A 316 11.29 -4.00 15.67
C SER A 316 11.51 -2.66 14.96
N LEU A 317 11.85 -2.70 13.67
CA LEU A 317 12.00 -1.51 12.85
C LEU A 317 10.68 -0.74 12.72
N PHE A 318 9.57 -1.43 12.43
CA PHE A 318 8.26 -0.80 12.28
C PHE A 318 7.69 -0.31 13.62
N GLU A 319 7.71 -1.16 14.65
CA GLU A 319 7.14 -0.81 15.96
C GLU A 319 8.00 0.22 16.71
N GLY A 320 9.28 0.37 16.35
CA GLY A 320 10.14 1.45 16.83
C GLY A 320 9.93 2.80 16.11
N ALA A 321 9.24 2.83 14.97
CA ALA A 321 8.89 4.06 14.27
C ALA A 321 7.62 4.69 14.84
N GLU A 322 7.47 6.01 14.70
CA GLU A 322 6.32 6.77 15.21
C GLU A 322 4.99 6.26 14.62
N GLY A 323 4.01 6.01 15.48
CA GLY A 323 2.65 5.61 15.10
C GLY A 323 1.92 4.79 16.17
N PRO A 324 0.66 4.39 15.92
CA PRO A 324 -0.17 3.65 16.88
C PRO A 324 0.37 2.25 17.21
N SER A 325 0.38 1.87 18.47
CA SER A 325 0.84 0.52 18.87
C SER A 325 0.02 -0.60 18.20
N LEU A 326 0.61 -1.78 18.09
CA LEU A 326 -0.09 -2.98 17.61
C LEU A 326 -1.36 -3.26 18.42
N ASP A 327 -1.31 -3.07 19.74
CA ASP A 327 -2.47 -3.27 20.61
C ASP A 327 -3.60 -2.29 20.30
N SER A 328 -3.28 -1.02 20.04
CA SER A 328 -4.27 -0.02 19.67
C SER A 328 -4.97 -0.37 18.35
N LEU A 329 -4.20 -0.80 17.34
CA LEU A 329 -4.76 -1.28 16.07
C LEU A 329 -5.65 -2.51 16.27
N THR A 330 -5.18 -3.46 17.05
CA THR A 330 -5.87 -4.72 17.33
C THR A 330 -7.19 -4.47 18.06
N GLN A 331 -7.19 -3.59 19.07
CA GLN A 331 -8.39 -3.19 19.79
C GLN A 331 -9.39 -2.45 18.89
N LYS A 332 -8.90 -1.58 18.01
CA LYS A 332 -9.74 -0.89 17.02
C LYS A 332 -10.41 -1.89 16.07
N ASN A 333 -9.65 -2.82 15.51
CA ASN A 333 -10.18 -3.84 14.61
C ASN A 333 -11.15 -4.81 15.32
N GLU A 334 -10.86 -5.18 16.56
CA GLU A 334 -11.77 -5.94 17.40
C GLU A 334 -13.09 -5.18 17.61
N SER A 335 -13.03 -3.88 17.91
CA SER A 335 -14.22 -3.06 18.11
C SER A 335 -15.12 -3.02 16.88
N TYR A 336 -14.55 -3.01 15.67
CA TYR A 336 -15.30 -3.09 14.41
C TYR A 336 -16.09 -4.38 14.26
N LEU A 337 -15.50 -5.51 14.64
CA LEU A 337 -16.13 -6.84 14.51
C LEU A 337 -17.12 -7.15 15.64
N LEU A 338 -16.94 -6.54 16.80
CA LEU A 338 -17.88 -6.64 17.91
C LEU A 338 -19.21 -6.00 17.52
N TYR A 339 -20.28 -6.79 17.69
CA TYR A 339 -21.65 -6.37 17.37
C TYR A 339 -21.84 -5.81 15.96
N ASP A 340 -20.98 -6.23 15.01
CA ASP A 340 -20.96 -5.76 13.63
C ASP A 340 -20.89 -4.22 13.53
N SER A 341 -20.19 -3.56 14.47
CA SER A 341 -20.14 -2.08 14.55
C SER A 341 -19.52 -1.42 13.32
N TYR A 342 -18.71 -2.17 12.56
CA TYR A 342 -18.17 -1.76 11.26
C TYR A 342 -19.26 -1.25 10.30
N MET A 343 -20.50 -1.74 10.42
CA MET A 343 -21.63 -1.29 9.59
C MET A 343 -21.99 0.18 9.80
N TYR A 344 -21.62 0.74 10.95
CA TYR A 344 -21.87 2.13 11.33
C TYR A 344 -20.60 2.98 11.28
N SER A 345 -19.42 2.36 11.45
CA SER A 345 -18.14 3.06 11.53
C SER A 345 -17.33 3.08 10.23
N LEU A 346 -17.69 2.26 9.23
CA LEU A 346 -17.02 2.21 7.94
C LEU A 346 -18.01 2.52 6.82
N ASP A 347 -17.49 3.00 5.70
CA ASP A 347 -18.32 3.36 4.55
C ASP A 347 -18.74 2.10 3.80
N HIS A 348 -20.04 1.95 3.54
CA HIS A 348 -20.52 0.85 2.71
C HIS A 348 -20.14 1.11 1.24
N TRP A 349 -19.33 0.23 0.66
CA TRP A 349 -18.86 0.34 -0.71
C TRP A 349 -19.79 -0.37 -1.69
N LYS A 350 -19.69 -1.70 -1.78
CA LYS A 350 -20.52 -2.58 -2.63
C LYS A 350 -20.60 -3.96 -2.00
N PHE A 351 -21.62 -4.75 -2.35
CA PHE A 351 -21.70 -6.20 -2.09
C PHE A 351 -21.15 -6.68 -0.73
N ARG A 352 -21.73 -6.25 0.39
CA ARG A 352 -21.30 -6.69 1.74
C ARG A 352 -19.82 -6.38 2.03
N ILE A 353 -19.31 -5.29 1.46
CA ILE A 353 -17.99 -4.74 1.71
C ILE A 353 -18.15 -3.35 2.31
N TRP A 354 -17.45 -3.13 3.42
CA TRP A 354 -17.32 -1.84 4.06
C TRP A 354 -15.85 -1.47 4.10
N MET A 355 -15.52 -0.20 3.92
CA MET A 355 -14.12 0.23 3.90
C MET A 355 -13.92 1.66 4.39
N MET A 356 -12.67 1.99 4.67
CA MET A 356 -12.18 3.32 4.99
C MET A 356 -10.79 3.47 4.37
N GLN A 357 -10.60 4.54 3.59
CA GLN A 357 -9.35 4.82 2.88
C GLN A 357 -8.71 6.09 3.46
N GLY A 358 -7.41 6.07 3.70
CA GLY A 358 -6.66 7.20 4.24
C GLY A 358 -7.08 7.62 5.66
N GLY A 359 -7.69 6.70 6.43
CA GLY A 359 -8.22 6.98 7.77
C GLY A 359 -9.40 7.97 7.79
N LYS A 360 -10.00 8.25 6.64
CA LYS A 360 -11.10 9.20 6.48
C LYS A 360 -12.31 8.46 5.96
N HIS A 361 -13.49 8.81 6.50
CA HIS A 361 -14.73 8.56 5.77
C HIS A 361 -14.62 9.27 4.44
N GLY A 362 -14.81 8.55 3.35
CA GLY A 362 -15.00 9.27 2.11
C GLY A 362 -16.36 9.96 2.15
N TRP A 363 -16.49 11.00 1.36
CA TRP A 363 -17.73 11.77 1.25
C TRP A 363 -18.74 10.93 0.48
N TRP A 364 -19.30 9.90 1.13
CA TRP A 364 -20.22 8.95 0.54
C TRP A 364 -21.51 8.91 1.36
N PHE A 365 -22.61 9.35 0.76
CA PHE A 365 -23.95 8.96 1.24
C PHE A 365 -24.49 7.89 0.32
N HIS A 366 -24.32 6.63 0.71
CA HIS A 366 -25.04 5.51 0.10
C HIS A 366 -26.40 5.36 0.79
N PHE A 367 -27.45 5.98 0.23
CA PHE A 367 -28.83 5.63 0.59
C PHE A 367 -29.28 4.48 -0.31
N SER A 368 -29.55 3.32 0.31
CA SER A 368 -30.26 2.21 -0.35
C SER A 368 -31.60 2.02 0.36
N TYR A 369 -32.69 2.45 -0.28
CA TYR A 369 -34.04 2.13 0.17
C TYR A 369 -34.61 1.03 -0.71
N LYS A 370 -35.21 0.00 -0.08
CA LYS A 370 -35.97 -1.03 -0.76
C LYS A 370 -37.42 -0.56 -0.84
N VAL A 371 -37.84 -0.10 -2.02
CA VAL A 371 -39.25 0.24 -2.27
C VAL A 371 -39.78 -0.72 -3.35
N ALA A 372 -40.74 -1.56 -2.96
CA ALA A 372 -41.51 -2.40 -3.89
C ALA A 372 -40.69 -3.20 -4.93
N GLY A 373 -39.56 -3.78 -4.52
CA GLY A 373 -38.74 -4.64 -5.39
C GLY A 373 -37.75 -3.91 -6.31
N ILE A 374 -37.71 -2.57 -6.27
CA ILE A 374 -36.75 -1.76 -7.03
C ILE A 374 -35.64 -1.30 -6.08
N PHE A 375 -34.39 -1.54 -6.47
CA PHE A 375 -33.23 -0.91 -5.83
C PHE A 375 -32.97 0.42 -6.53
N VAL A 376 -33.20 1.51 -5.81
CA VAL A 376 -32.84 2.86 -6.24
C VAL A 376 -31.57 3.24 -5.52
N GLN A 377 -30.50 3.48 -6.29
CA GLN A 377 -29.21 3.91 -5.77
C GLN A 377 -29.06 5.42 -5.97
N PHE A 378 -28.81 6.13 -4.87
CA PHE A 378 -28.49 7.55 -4.88
C PHE A 378 -26.98 7.72 -4.67
N LEU A 379 -26.33 8.45 -5.56
CA LEU A 379 -24.98 8.97 -5.36
C LEU A 379 -25.08 10.48 -5.10
N LEU A 380 -24.59 10.95 -3.97
CA LEU A 380 -24.54 12.37 -3.62
C LEU A 380 -23.07 12.81 -3.67
N LEU A 381 -22.70 13.55 -4.71
CA LEU A 381 -21.35 14.08 -4.89
C LEU A 381 -21.32 15.55 -4.49
N TRP A 382 -20.35 15.93 -3.66
CA TRP A 382 -20.03 17.33 -3.35
C TRP A 382 -18.63 17.68 -3.85
N PRO A 383 -18.47 18.07 -5.13
CA PRO A 383 -17.19 18.57 -5.62
C PRO A 383 -16.83 19.87 -4.91
N TRP A 384 -15.59 20.00 -4.43
CA TRP A 384 -15.10 21.20 -3.74
C TRP A 384 -15.06 22.48 -4.61
N TRP A 385 -15.37 22.37 -5.91
CA TRP A 385 -15.15 23.42 -6.89
C TRP A 385 -16.46 24.00 -7.47
N THR A 386 -17.62 23.36 -7.24
CA THR A 386 -18.88 23.77 -7.88
C THR A 386 -19.95 24.25 -6.90
N GLY A 387 -19.80 24.02 -5.59
CA GLY A 387 -20.82 24.40 -4.59
C GLY A 387 -22.20 23.76 -4.81
N ALA A 388 -22.32 22.79 -5.72
CA ALA A 388 -23.57 22.16 -6.10
C ALA A 388 -23.52 20.66 -5.81
N ALA A 389 -24.53 20.17 -5.09
CA ALA A 389 -24.76 18.74 -4.89
C ALA A 389 -25.27 18.11 -6.19
N MET A 390 -24.52 17.16 -6.76
CA MET A 390 -25.00 16.34 -7.87
C MET A 390 -25.60 15.05 -7.32
N LEU A 391 -26.89 14.86 -7.56
CA LEU A 391 -27.61 13.61 -7.30
C LEU A 391 -27.59 12.75 -8.55
N TYR A 392 -26.84 11.64 -8.52
CA TYR A 392 -26.94 10.60 -9.53
C TYR A 392 -27.98 9.56 -9.11
N LEU A 393 -28.98 9.37 -9.97
CA LEU A 393 -30.05 8.38 -9.83
C LEU A 393 -29.77 7.24 -10.80
N SER A 394 -29.47 6.05 -10.28
CA SER A 394 -29.47 4.82 -11.07
C SER A 394 -30.47 3.84 -10.46
N ALA A 395 -31.51 3.51 -11.23
CA ALA A 395 -32.48 2.47 -10.87
C ALA A 395 -32.10 1.18 -11.61
N TYR A 396 -31.89 0.10 -10.86
CA TYR A 396 -31.64 -1.22 -11.44
C TYR A 396 -32.86 -2.13 -11.19
N TRP A 397 -33.40 -2.70 -12.27
CA TRP A 397 -34.34 -3.81 -12.20
C TRP A 397 -33.52 -5.11 -12.14
N TYR A 398 -33.45 -5.72 -10.96
CA TYR A 398 -33.04 -7.13 -10.88
C TYR A 398 -34.28 -7.99 -11.03
N ASN A 399 -34.48 -8.57 -12.22
CA ASN A 399 -35.35 -9.74 -12.34
C ASN A 399 -34.66 -10.90 -11.62
N VAL A 400 -35.23 -11.31 -10.49
CA VAL A 400 -34.85 -12.53 -9.78
C VAL A 400 -35.32 -13.71 -10.63
N LEU A 401 -34.36 -14.43 -11.20
CA LEU A 401 -34.47 -15.87 -11.45
C LEU A 401 -33.24 -16.55 -10.83
#